data_AF-A0A5C6MLB3-F1
#
_entry.id   AF-A0A5C6MLB3-F1
#
_cell.length_a   1.000
_cell.length_b   1.000
_cell.length_c   1.000
_cell.angle_alpha   90.00
_cell.angle_beta   90.00
_cell.angle_gamma   90.00
#
_symmetry.space_group_name_H-M   'P 1'
#
loop_
_entity.id
_entity.type
_entity.pdbx_description
1 polymer ?
#
loop_
_entity_poly.entity_id
_entity_poly.type
_entity_poly.pdbx_seq_one_letter_code
_entity_poly.pdbx_strand_id
1 'polypeptide(L)' 'MMMFGGKGDPCALCSLHSIGKISGAQNKQYSKLLCDQLSKHLGISPNRIYINFVDMDAANVGWNSDTFA' A
#
# COMPACT_ATOMS: atom_id res chain seq x y z
N MET A 1 -15.22 -4.98 11.71
CA MET A 1 -14.77 -6.23 11.05
C MET A 1 -14.55 -5.92 9.58
N MET A 2 -13.43 -6.35 8.98
CA MET A 2 -13.19 -6.15 7.55
C MET A 2 -13.81 -7.32 6.76
N MET A 3 -14.32 -7.02 5.57
CA MET A 3 -14.79 -8.03 4.61
C MET A 3 -14.22 -7.70 3.23
N PHE A 4 -13.89 -8.73 2.47
CA PHE A 4 -13.45 -8.58 1.08
C PHE A 4 -14.27 -9.55 0.22
N GLY A 5 -14.97 -9.01 -0.78
CA GLY A 5 -15.93 -9.78 -1.59
C GLY A 5 -17.05 -10.42 -0.75
N GLY A 6 -17.52 -9.74 0.30
CA GLY A 6 -18.58 -10.23 1.19
C GLY A 6 -18.16 -11.35 2.16
N LYS A 7 -16.88 -11.74 2.17
CA LYS A 7 -16.35 -12.79 3.06
C LYS A 7 -15.46 -12.21 4.15
N GLY A 8 -15.57 -12.78 5.35
CA GLY A 8 -14.79 -12.42 6.54
C GLY A 8 -13.43 -13.12 6.66
N ASP A 9 -13.02 -13.92 5.67
CA ASP A 9 -11.67 -14.51 5.63
C ASP A 9 -10.59 -13.40 5.64
N PRO A 10 -9.36 -13.68 6.13
CA PRO A 10 -8.28 -12.69 6.21
C PRO A 10 -8.12 -11.88 4.92
N CYS A 11 -7.99 -10.56 5.06
CA CYS A 11 -7.82 -9.61 3.98
C CYS A 11 -7.01 -8.39 4.46
N ALA A 12 -6.50 -7.59 3.54
CA ALA A 12 -5.79 -6.37 3.86
C ALA A 12 -6.22 -5.21 2.96
N LEU A 13 -6.25 -4.01 3.53
CA LEU A 13 -6.35 -2.74 2.82
C LEU A 13 -5.12 -1.92 3.20
N CYS A 14 -4.25 -1.69 2.23
CA CYS A 14 -2.96 -1.05 2.43
C CYS A 14 -2.90 0.30 1.70
N SER A 15 -2.00 1.15 2.14
CA SER A 15 -1.60 2.35 1.39
C SER A 15 -0.09 2.50 1.43
N LEU A 16 0.50 2.90 0.30
CA LEU A 16 1.90 3.28 0.18
C LEU A 16 1.95 4.73 -0.29
N HIS A 17 2.37 5.61 0.61
CA HIS A 17 2.59 7.03 0.35
C HIS A 17 4.09 7.28 0.21
N SER A 18 4.49 8.00 -0.83
CA SER A 18 5.88 8.34 -1.08
C SER A 18 5.96 9.67 -1.82
N ILE A 19 7.01 10.46 -1.56
CA ILE A 19 7.32 11.64 -2.37
C ILE A 19 8.09 11.14 -3.60
N GLY A 20 7.41 11.06 -4.74
CA GLY A 20 7.93 10.42 -5.93
C GLY A 20 8.04 8.89 -5.81
N LYS A 21 8.64 8.28 -6.83
CA LYS A 21 8.83 6.81 -6.95
C LYS A 21 7.52 6.01 -6.98
N ILE A 22 6.41 6.66 -7.28
CA ILE A 22 5.12 6.02 -7.56
C ILE A 22 4.87 6.10 -9.06
N SER A 23 4.72 4.96 -9.71
CA SER A 23 4.46 4.88 -11.15
C SER A 23 3.86 3.53 -11.51
N GLY A 24 3.23 3.41 -12.67
CA GLY A 24 2.62 2.13 -13.10
C GLY A 24 3.60 0.95 -13.12
N ALA A 25 4.88 1.19 -13.47
CA ALA A 25 5.91 0.15 -13.46
C ALA A 25 6.35 -0.22 -12.03
N GLN A 26 6.64 0.77 -11.19
CA GLN A 26 7.07 0.56 -9.80
C GLN A 26 5.94 -0.06 -8.96
N ASN A 27 4.71 0.42 -9.11
CA ASN A 27 3.55 -0.09 -8.38
C ASN A 27 3.31 -1.58 -8.66
N LYS A 28 3.57 -2.07 -9.88
CA LYS A 28 3.50 -3.52 -10.17
C LYS A 28 4.55 -4.31 -9.38
N GLN A 29 5.78 -3.79 -9.28
CA GLN A 29 6.84 -4.41 -8.50
C GLN A 29 6.52 -4.39 -7.00
N TYR A 30 6.03 -3.25 -6.50
CA TYR A 30 5.62 -3.09 -5.10
C TYR A 30 4.43 -3.97 -4.73
N SER A 31 3.42 -4.08 -5.60
CA SER A 31 2.28 -4.97 -5.39
C SER A 31 2.72 -6.42 -5.20
N LYS A 32 3.64 -6.91 -6.05
CA LYS A 32 4.19 -8.25 -5.88
C LYS A 32 4.93 -8.39 -4.55
N LEU A 33 5.86 -7.47 -4.26
CA LEU A 33 6.66 -7.52 -3.04
C LEU A 33 5.78 -7.51 -1.78
N LEU A 34 4.85 -6.56 -1.69
CA LEU A 34 3.99 -6.37 -0.53
C LEU A 34 3.03 -7.55 -0.35
N CYS A 35 2.38 -8.03 -1.42
CA CYS A 35 1.52 -9.20 -1.34
C CYS A 35 2.29 -10.46 -0.90
N ASP A 36 3.51 -10.67 -1.39
CA ASP A 36 4.35 -11.80 -0.98
C ASP A 36 4.69 -11.72 0.52
N GLN A 37 5.02 -10.53 1.04
CA GLN A 37 5.30 -10.34 2.47
C GLN A 37 4.06 -10.55 3.34
N LEU A 38 2.91 -9.99 2.94
CA LEU A 38 1.64 -10.15 3.66
C LEU A 38 1.16 -11.61 3.65
N SER A 39 1.36 -12.32 2.55
CA SER A 39 1.08 -13.75 2.48
C SER A 39 2.01 -14.55 3.39
N LYS A 40 3.32 -14.30 3.31
CA LYS A 40 4.33 -15.02 4.12
C LYS A 40 4.14 -14.83 5.62
N HIS A 41 3.91 -13.60 6.05
CA HIS A 41 3.96 -13.25 7.47
C HIS A 41 2.60 -13.22 8.14
N LEU A 42 1.52 -12.93 7.39
CA LEU A 42 0.16 -12.80 7.94
C LEU A 42 -0.82 -13.84 7.38
N GLY A 43 -0.39 -14.68 6.43
CA GLY A 43 -1.25 -15.71 5.84
C GLY A 43 -2.39 -15.15 4.96
N ILE A 44 -2.28 -13.89 4.51
CA ILE A 44 -3.32 -13.24 3.70
C ILE A 44 -3.10 -13.57 2.22
N SER A 45 -4.12 -14.12 1.57
CA SER A 45 -4.06 -14.43 0.13
C SER A 45 -3.93 -13.14 -0.70
N PRO A 46 -3.01 -13.07 -1.69
CA PRO A 46 -2.82 -11.88 -2.54
C PRO A 46 -4.07 -11.36 -3.25
N ASN A 47 -5.03 -12.25 -3.57
CA ASN A 47 -6.31 -11.86 -4.20
C ASN A 47 -7.30 -11.18 -3.24
N ARG A 48 -6.94 -10.97 -1.97
CA ARG A 48 -7.73 -10.30 -0.92
C ARG A 48 -7.01 -9.08 -0.36
N ILE A 49 -6.15 -8.47 -1.16
CA ILE A 49 -5.32 -7.32 -0.78
C ILE A 49 -5.58 -6.20 -1.79
N TYR A 50 -5.97 -5.03 -1.29
CA TYR A 50 -5.88 -3.78 -2.06
C TYR A 50 -4.74 -2.93 -1.54
N ILE A 51 -4.02 -2.28 -2.45
CA ILE A 51 -2.93 -1.34 -2.14
C ILE A 51 -3.21 -0.05 -2.90
N ASN A 52 -3.45 1.03 -2.17
CA ASN A 52 -3.54 2.37 -2.73
C ASN A 52 -2.13 2.97 -2.80
N PHE A 53 -1.69 3.34 -3.99
CA PHE A 53 -0.41 4.02 -4.20
C PHE A 53 -0.67 5.52 -4.36
N VAL A 54 -0.01 6.33 -3.54
CA VAL A 54 -0.20 7.79 -3.53
C VAL A 54 1.15 8.46 -3.76
N ASP A 55 1.28 9.08 -4.93
CA ASP A 55 2.42 9.95 -5.24
C ASP A 55 2.17 11.31 -4.58
N MET A 56 2.95 11.60 -3.54
CA MET A 56 2.79 12.80 -2.74
C MET A 56 3.67 13.92 -3.31
N ASP A 57 3.09 15.11 -3.48
CA ASP A 57 3.89 16.33 -3.61
C ASP A 57 4.63 16.61 -2.30
N ALA A 58 5.88 17.06 -2.38
CA ALA A 58 6.72 17.36 -1.21
C ALA A 58 6.10 18.42 -0.30
N ALA A 59 5.40 19.42 -0.87
CA ALA A 59 4.72 20.46 -0.11
C ALA A 59 3.52 19.93 0.70
N ASN A 60 3.01 18.76 0.33
CA ASN A 60 1.86 18.11 0.98
C ASN A 60 2.26 17.09 2.05
N VAL A 61 3.55 17.00 2.39
CA VAL A 61 4.05 16.09 3.44
C VAL A 61 4.75 16.93 4.50
N GLY A 62 4.13 17.02 5.68
CA GLY A 62 4.73 17.69 6.83
C GLY A 62 5.72 16.77 7.56
N TRP A 63 6.87 17.32 7.94
CA TRP A 63 7.87 16.64 8.76
C TRP A 63 8.74 17.66 9.50
N ASN A 64 9.07 17.37 10.77
CA ASN A 64 10.00 18.16 11.57
C ASN A 64 9.69 19.68 11.61
N SER A 65 8.43 20.02 11.89
CA SER A 65 7.93 21.40 11.94
C SER A 65 8.04 22.19 10.63
N ASP A 66 8.22 21.51 9.50
CA ASP A 66 8.22 22.07 8.14
C ASP A 66 7.53 21.11 7.16
N THR A 67 7.66 21.34 5.86
CA THR A 67 7.33 20.40 4.79
C THR A 67 8.59 19.93 4.07
N PHE A 68 8.46 19.04 3.08
CA PHE A 68 9.61 18.63 2.25
C PHE A 68 9.89 19.56 1.07
N ALA A 69 9.12 20.64 0.91
CA ALA A 69 9.32 21.68 -0.10
C ALA A 69 10.05 22.90 0.45
#